data_AF-A0A3C1IR35-F1
#
_entry.id   AF-A0A3C1IR35-F1
#
_cell.length_a   1.000
_cell.length_b   1.000
_cell.length_c   1.000
_cell.angle_alpha   90.00
_cell.angle_beta   90.00
_cell.angle_gamma   90.00
#
_symmetry.space_group_name_H-M   'P 1'
#
loop_
_entity.id
_entity.type
_entity.pdbx_description
1 polymer ?
#
loop_
_entity_poly.entity_id
_entity_poly.type
_entity_poly.pdbx_seq_one_letter_code
_entity_poly.pdbx_strand_id
1 'polypeptide(L)'
;FQKCKLQSFLTEFLQKTGNENLIEDFDMQPFDVNVLDRRRTLTEKLVSLLRCSLADNYMPELTAKIRHFYDLHFLLNDAETQDYLKSYAFKSDFSNLFVQDQQRFDKSEGWQNKD
;
A
#
# COMPACT_ATOMS: atom_id res chain seq x y z
N PHE A 1 -3.14 2.50 12.10
CA PHE A 1 -2.65 3.73 11.45
C PHE A 1 -1.39 4.18 12.16
N GLN A 2 -0.38 4.64 11.42
CA GLN A 2 0.85 5.22 11.97
C GLN A 2 0.85 6.73 11.70
N LYS A 3 1.33 7.56 12.62
CA LYS A 3 1.58 8.97 12.32
C LYS A 3 2.87 9.09 11.50
N CYS A 4 2.78 9.72 10.33
CA CYS A 4 3.92 10.04 9.49
C CYS A 4 4.01 11.56 9.37
N LYS A 5 5.17 12.10 9.69
CA LYS A 5 5.45 13.52 9.49
C LYS A 5 5.80 13.74 8.03
N LEU A 6 4.99 14.54 7.34
CA LEU A 6 5.20 14.92 5.95
C LEU A 6 5.64 16.37 5.86
N GLN A 7 6.40 16.66 4.81
CA GLN A 7 6.72 18.02 4.40
C GLN A 7 6.67 18.08 2.87
N SER A 8 6.31 19.24 2.33
CA SER A 8 6.33 19.42 0.88
C SER A 8 7.77 19.56 0.39
N PHE A 9 8.02 19.19 -0.88
CA PHE A 9 9.31 19.46 -1.51
C PHE A 9 9.63 20.95 -1.57
N LEU A 10 8.60 21.82 -1.62
CA LEU A 10 8.78 23.27 -1.59
C LEU A 10 9.29 23.72 -0.21
N THR A 11 8.73 23.19 0.88
CA THR A 11 9.21 23.44 2.24
C THR A 11 10.69 23.02 2.38
N GLU A 12 11.03 21.82 1.90
CA GLU A 12 12.41 21.32 1.92
C GLU A 12 13.36 22.23 1.11
N PHE A 13 12.91 22.71 -0.05
CA PHE A 13 13.67 23.65 -0.87
C PHE A 13 13.89 25.00 -0.17
N LEU A 14 12.87 25.56 0.45
CA LEU A 14 12.96 26.84 1.19
C LEU A 14 13.94 26.73 2.37
N GLN A 15 13.90 25.63 3.12
CA GLN A 15 14.89 25.35 4.17
C GLN A 15 16.31 25.26 3.62
N LYS A 16 16.50 24.51 2.52
CA LYS A 16 17.84 24.35 1.90
C LYS A 16 18.42 25.64 1.33
N THR A 17 17.58 26.62 1.05
CA THR A 17 17.98 27.90 0.45
C THR A 17 18.00 29.06 1.44
N GLY A 18 17.77 28.81 2.74
CA GLY A 18 17.78 29.85 3.78
C GLY A 18 16.60 30.81 3.72
N ASN A 19 15.46 30.36 3.17
CA ASN A 19 14.23 31.14 3.03
C ASN A 19 13.17 30.70 4.04
N GLU A 20 13.56 30.40 5.28
CA GLU A 20 12.66 29.87 6.32
C GLU A 20 11.53 30.84 6.69
N ASN A 21 11.75 32.15 6.55
CA ASN A 21 10.72 33.16 6.78
C ASN A 21 9.47 32.90 5.90
N LEU A 22 9.67 32.46 4.65
CA LEU A 22 8.58 32.15 3.73
C LEU A 22 7.80 30.90 4.18
N ILE A 23 8.42 29.98 4.92
CA ILE A 23 7.72 28.81 5.44
C ILE A 23 6.69 29.26 6.47
N GLU A 24 7.07 30.19 7.35
CA GLU A 24 6.17 30.75 8.36
C GLU A 24 5.07 31.61 7.73
N ASP A 25 5.43 32.50 6.81
CA ASP A 25 4.49 33.39 6.13
C ASP A 25 3.39 32.64 5.37
N PHE A 26 3.69 31.43 4.86
CA PHE A 26 2.77 30.62 4.07
C PHE A 26 2.26 29.37 4.78
N ASP A 27 2.53 29.20 6.09
CA ASP A 27 2.11 28.04 6.89
C ASP A 27 2.48 26.69 6.26
N MET A 28 3.71 26.59 5.74
CA MET A 28 4.22 25.42 5.03
C MET A 28 5.00 24.43 5.92
N GLN A 29 4.74 24.46 7.23
CA GLN A 29 5.43 23.70 8.24
C GLN A 29 5.11 22.21 8.05
N PRO A 30 6.06 21.31 8.38
CA PRO A 30 5.77 19.87 8.35
C PRO A 30 4.60 19.50 9.26
N PHE A 31 3.73 18.61 8.80
CA PHE A 31 2.53 18.19 9.52
C PHE A 31 2.43 16.67 9.60
N ASP A 32 1.70 16.19 10.61
CA ASP A 32 1.47 14.76 10.79
C ASP A 32 0.22 14.29 10.03
N VAL A 33 0.34 13.17 9.32
CA VAL A 33 -0.79 12.46 8.73
C VAL A 33 -0.87 11.04 9.26
N ASN A 34 -2.10 10.53 9.35
CA ASN A 34 -2.34 9.11 9.63
C ASN A 34 -2.14 8.32 8.34
N VAL A 35 -1.08 7.53 8.28
CA VAL A 35 -0.84 6.59 7.18
C VAL A 35 -1.38 5.20 7.52
N LEU A 36 -1.83 4.51 6.48
CA LEU A 36 -2.21 3.10 6.56
C LEU A 36 -0.98 2.24 6.92
N ASP A 37 -1.25 1.12 7.58
CA ASP A 37 -0.21 0.15 7.93
C ASP A 37 0.37 -0.47 6.64
N ARG A 38 1.71 -0.45 6.50
CA ARG A 38 2.41 -0.96 5.32
C ARG A 38 2.19 -2.46 5.14
N ARG A 39 2.14 -3.22 6.23
CA ARG A 39 1.88 -4.67 6.23
C ARG A 39 0.49 -4.95 5.69
N ARG A 40 -0.52 -4.23 6.17
CA ARG A 40 -1.89 -4.32 5.65
C ARG A 40 -1.96 -3.97 4.16
N THR A 41 -1.31 -2.88 3.77
CA THR A 41 -1.27 -2.42 2.37
C THR A 41 -0.62 -3.47 1.45
N LEU A 42 0.45 -4.11 1.91
CA LEU A 42 1.12 -5.21 1.22
C LEU A 42 0.17 -6.40 1.02
N THR A 43 -0.45 -6.88 2.09
CA THR A 43 -1.35 -8.05 2.06
C THR A 43 -2.58 -7.79 1.17
N GLU A 44 -3.19 -6.61 1.25
CA GLU A 44 -4.32 -6.21 0.39
C GLU A 44 -3.94 -6.19 -1.11
N LYS A 45 -2.74 -5.72 -1.45
CA LYS A 45 -2.26 -5.73 -2.83
C LYS A 45 -1.99 -7.15 -3.33
N LEU A 46 -1.41 -8.01 -2.51
CA LEU A 46 -1.14 -9.41 -2.87
C LEU A 46 -2.45 -10.18 -3.12
N VAL A 47 -3.43 -10.09 -2.21
CA VAL A 47 -4.74 -10.76 -2.37
C VAL A 47 -5.47 -10.22 -3.62
N SER A 48 -5.46 -8.91 -3.83
CA SER A 48 -6.06 -8.28 -5.02
C SER A 48 -5.42 -8.77 -6.33
N LEU A 49 -4.08 -8.92 -6.37
CA LEU A 49 -3.40 -9.47 -7.54
C LEU A 49 -3.68 -10.97 -7.73
N LEU A 50 -3.75 -11.75 -6.64
CA LEU A 50 -4.09 -13.16 -6.70
C LEU A 50 -5.49 -13.36 -7.31
N ARG A 51 -6.49 -12.61 -6.82
CA ARG A 51 -7.85 -12.59 -7.38
C ARG A 51 -7.84 -12.31 -8.87
N CYS A 52 -7.20 -11.21 -9.30
CA CYS A 52 -7.13 -10.85 -10.72
C CYS A 52 -6.35 -11.87 -11.57
N SER A 53 -5.36 -12.56 -11.00
CA SER A 53 -4.60 -13.60 -11.70
C SER A 53 -5.39 -14.89 -11.94
N LEU A 54 -6.41 -15.14 -11.12
CA LEU A 54 -7.27 -16.31 -11.20
C LEU A 54 -8.55 -16.08 -12.03
N ALA A 55 -8.70 -14.89 -12.60
CA ALA A 55 -9.77 -14.55 -13.52
C ALA A 55 -9.63 -15.29 -14.86
N ASP A 56 -10.75 -15.64 -15.48
CA ASP A 56 -10.75 -16.27 -16.81
C ASP A 56 -10.06 -15.40 -17.87
N ASN A 57 -10.20 -14.08 -17.76
CA ASN A 57 -9.48 -13.11 -18.58
C ASN A 57 -8.55 -12.24 -17.72
N TYR A 58 -7.49 -12.85 -17.17
CA TYR A 58 -6.56 -12.20 -16.24
C TYR A 58 -5.76 -11.03 -16.84
N MET A 59 -5.50 -11.00 -18.15
CA MET A 59 -4.60 -10.01 -18.76
C MET A 59 -5.09 -8.57 -18.61
N PRO A 60 -6.35 -8.22 -18.96
CA PRO A 60 -6.89 -6.88 -18.69
C PRO A 60 -6.98 -6.56 -17.19
N GLU A 61 -7.31 -7.54 -16.35
CA GLU A 61 -7.45 -7.34 -14.91
C GLU A 61 -6.11 -7.01 -14.24
N LEU A 62 -5.05 -7.76 -14.55
CA LEU A 62 -3.70 -7.48 -14.06
C LEU A 62 -3.15 -6.17 -14.61
N THR A 63 -3.44 -5.85 -15.87
CA THR A 63 -3.05 -4.57 -16.49
C THR A 63 -3.69 -3.39 -15.76
N ALA A 64 -4.97 -3.50 -15.37
CA ALA A 64 -5.64 -2.49 -14.54
C ALA A 64 -5.02 -2.34 -13.14
N LYS A 65 -4.21 -3.32 -12.70
CA LYS A 65 -3.47 -3.33 -11.44
C LYS A 65 -1.96 -3.06 -11.59
N ILE A 66 -1.48 -2.54 -12.72
CA ILE A 66 -0.04 -2.29 -12.96
C ILE A 66 0.64 -1.51 -11.81
N ARG A 67 -0.07 -0.54 -11.20
CA ARG A 67 0.42 0.23 -10.04
C ARG A 67 0.74 -0.63 -8.81
N HIS A 68 0.01 -1.72 -8.59
CA HIS A 68 0.26 -2.62 -7.47
C HIS A 68 1.64 -3.30 -7.57
N PHE A 69 2.15 -3.57 -8.76
CA PHE A 69 3.49 -4.15 -8.92
C PHE A 69 4.59 -3.20 -8.46
N TYR A 70 4.48 -1.90 -8.78
CA TYR A 70 5.42 -0.88 -8.28
C TYR A 70 5.31 -0.71 -6.78
N ASP A 71 4.09 -0.62 -6.25
CA ASP A 71 3.87 -0.50 -4.82
C ASP A 71 4.46 -1.70 -4.07
N LEU A 72 4.23 -2.92 -4.56
CA LEU A 72 4.83 -4.14 -4.01
C LEU A 72 6.35 -4.12 -4.10
N HIS A 73 6.94 -3.68 -5.22
CA HIS A 73 8.39 -3.56 -5.33
C HIS A 73 8.98 -2.68 -4.22
N PHE A 74 8.43 -1.49 -4.00
CA PHE A 74 8.89 -0.61 -2.93
C PHE A 74 8.57 -1.13 -1.53
N LEU A 75 7.39 -1.71 -1.33
CA LEU A 75 7.02 -2.32 -0.06
C LEU A 75 7.93 -3.51 0.27
N LEU A 76 8.36 -4.31 -0.71
CA LEU A 76 9.27 -5.43 -0.48
C LEU A 76 10.71 -4.99 -0.22
N ASN A 77 11.09 -3.76 -0.53
CA ASN A 77 12.42 -3.22 -0.21
C ASN A 77 12.48 -2.64 1.22
N ASP A 78 11.35 -2.56 1.93
CA ASP A 78 11.29 -2.12 3.31
C ASP A 78 11.63 -3.28 4.28
N ALA A 79 12.40 -2.98 5.34
CA ALA A 79 12.87 -4.02 6.26
C ALA A 79 11.73 -4.58 7.13
N GLU A 80 10.79 -3.71 7.56
CA GLU A 80 9.67 -4.10 8.43
C GLU A 80 8.73 -5.07 7.70
N THR A 81 8.42 -4.79 6.44
CA THR A 81 7.60 -5.68 5.60
C THR A 81 8.30 -7.01 5.29
N GLN A 82 9.62 -7.01 5.08
CA GLN A 82 10.41 -8.22 4.86
C GLN A 82 10.39 -9.15 6.08
N ASP A 83 10.53 -8.59 7.27
CA ASP A 83 10.42 -9.35 8.52
C ASP A 83 8.99 -9.82 8.76
N TYR A 84 8.00 -8.98 8.45
CA TYR A 84 6.59 -9.36 8.51
C TYR A 84 6.27 -10.55 7.60
N LEU A 85 6.74 -10.58 6.35
CA LEU A 85 6.49 -11.69 5.41
C LEU A 85 7.01 -13.04 5.91
N LYS A 86 8.07 -13.04 6.73
CA LYS A 86 8.63 -14.25 7.35
C LYS A 86 7.89 -14.67 8.62
N SER A 87 7.00 -13.82 9.13
CA SER A 87 6.31 -14.03 10.40
C SER A 87 5.07 -14.93 10.26
N TYR A 88 4.65 -15.51 11.38
CA TYR A 88 3.35 -16.19 11.47
C TYR A 88 2.17 -15.21 11.29
N ALA A 89 2.35 -13.95 11.70
CA ALA A 89 1.32 -12.92 11.57
C ALA A 89 0.90 -12.72 10.10
N PHE A 90 1.87 -12.68 9.17
CA PHE A 90 1.56 -12.60 7.74
C PHE A 90 0.67 -13.74 7.27
N LYS A 91 0.98 -14.99 7.64
CA LYS A 91 0.16 -16.15 7.24
C LYS A 91 -1.27 -16.03 7.75
N SER A 92 -1.44 -15.65 9.02
CA SER A 92 -2.76 -15.44 9.63
C SER A 92 -3.52 -14.30 8.94
N ASP A 93 -2.88 -13.14 8.78
CA ASP A 93 -3.50 -11.95 8.19
C ASP A 93 -3.87 -12.18 6.72
N PHE A 94 -3.01 -12.83 5.95
CA PHE A 94 -3.25 -13.15 4.55
C PHE A 94 -4.44 -14.09 4.40
N SER A 95 -4.49 -15.20 5.16
CA SER A 95 -5.61 -16.14 5.10
C SER A 95 -6.93 -15.48 5.51
N ASN A 96 -6.93 -14.67 6.58
CA ASN A 96 -8.12 -13.96 7.01
C ASN A 96 -8.59 -12.96 5.95
N LEU A 97 -7.65 -12.20 5.36
CA LEU A 97 -7.98 -11.22 4.34
C LEU A 97 -8.47 -11.88 3.05
N PHE A 98 -7.88 -13.00 2.65
CA PHE A 98 -8.30 -13.78 1.49
C PHE A 98 -9.78 -14.20 1.62
N VAL A 99 -10.16 -14.79 2.75
CA VAL A 99 -11.55 -15.20 3.01
C VAL A 99 -12.50 -13.99 3.00
N GLN A 100 -12.09 -12.88 3.61
CA GLN A 100 -12.88 -11.64 3.58
C GLN A 100 -13.02 -11.07 2.16
N ASP A 101 -11.96 -11.14 1.34
CA ASP A 101 -11.97 -10.67 -0.03
C ASP A 101 -12.90 -11.53 -0.89
N GLN A 102 -12.90 -12.85 -0.71
CA GLN A 102 -13.85 -13.76 -1.34
C GLN A 102 -15.30 -13.42 -0.98
N GLN A 103 -15.59 -13.22 0.30
CA GLN A 103 -16.95 -12.85 0.75
C GLN A 103 -17.40 -11.48 0.22
N ARG A 104 -16.46 -10.58 -0.08
CA ARG A 104 -16.76 -9.19 -0.44
C ARG A 104 -16.89 -8.96 -1.94
N PHE A 105 -16.16 -9.70 -2.77
CA PHE A 105 -16.06 -9.43 -4.20
C PHE A 105 -16.63 -10.56 -5.05
N ASP A 106 -17.64 -10.22 -5.86
CA ASP A 106 -18.22 -11.13 -6.86
C ASP A 106 -17.41 -11.16 -8.18
N LYS A 107 -16.45 -10.24 -8.31
CA LYS A 107 -15.46 -10.20 -9.40
C LYS A 107 -14.09 -10.54 -8.86
N SER A 108 -13.23 -11.26 -9.55
CA SER A 108 -13.40 -11.91 -10.86
C SER A 108 -14.36 -13.09 -10.76
N GLU A 109 -15.04 -13.46 -11.86
CA GLU A 109 -16.05 -14.53 -11.82
C GLU A 109 -15.45 -15.83 -11.24
N GLY A 110 -16.19 -16.45 -10.32
CA GLY A 110 -15.73 -17.65 -9.63
C GLY A 110 -14.74 -17.43 -8.49
N TRP A 111 -14.32 -16.19 -8.19
CA TRP A 111 -13.38 -15.88 -7.09
C TRP A 111 -13.80 -16.46 -5.73
N GLN A 112 -15.09 -16.41 -5.41
CA GLN A 112 -15.69 -16.97 -4.19
C GLN A 112 -15.47 -18.48 -4.01
N ASN A 113 -15.13 -19.20 -5.09
CA ASN A 113 -14.97 -20.65 -5.10
C ASN A 113 -13.54 -21.09 -5.43
N LYS A 114 -12.55 -20.17 -5.44
CA LYS A 114 -11.15 -20.49 -5.71
C LYS A 114 -10.41 -20.85 -4.41
N ASP A 115 -9.60 -21.90 -4.45
CA ASP A 115 -8.72 -22.33 -3.35
C ASP A 115 -7.30 -21.75 -3.49
#